data_AF-A0A954KE88-F1
#
_entry.id   AF-A0A954KE88-F1
#
_cell.length_a   1.000
_cell.length_b   1.000
_cell.length_c   1.000
_cell.angle_alpha   90.00
_cell.angle_beta   90.00
_cell.angle_gamma   90.00
#
_symmetry.space_group_name_H-M   'P 1'
#
loop_
_entity.id
_entity.type
_entity.pdbx_description
1 polymer ?
#
loop_
_entity_poly.entity_id
_entity_poly.type
_entity_poly.pdbx_seq_one_letter_code
_entity_poly.pdbx_strand_id
1 'polypeptide(L)'
;MRLINLIVFSSTLTLLHGCDMGTAGSERAARDHYHQEFQKWIAGDDSEVTTMEYRLGLQPPIGYDIRSVASEEPDSLAYDRSLGLPDNWQEWPAYKLNVAIEWKSEAGTPLEKVTTYRLTWNAHEQKWYVKERF
;
A
#
# COMPACT_ATOMS: atom_id res chain seq x y z
N MET A 1 46.92 25.29 5.78
CA MET A 1 45.71 26.02 5.37
C MET A 1 45.20 25.39 4.08
N ARG A 2 43.97 24.84 4.10
CA ARG A 2 43.18 24.25 2.98
C ARG A 2 43.73 22.92 2.41
N LEU A 3 42.94 21.89 2.09
CA LEU A 3 41.50 21.64 2.13
C LEU A 3 41.30 20.11 2.06
N ILE A 4 40.31 19.61 2.81
CA ILE A 4 39.81 18.22 2.82
C ILE A 4 39.16 17.95 1.45
N ASN A 5 39.42 16.78 0.84
CA ASN A 5 38.56 16.27 -0.23
C ASN A 5 38.17 14.81 0.05
N LEU A 6 36.98 14.73 0.65
CA LEU A 6 36.21 13.54 0.94
C LEU A 6 35.50 13.14 -0.36
N ILE A 7 35.96 12.08 -1.04
CA ILE A 7 35.21 11.52 -2.18
C ILE A 7 34.24 10.49 -1.61
N VAL A 8 33.02 10.96 -1.33
CA VAL A 8 31.85 10.11 -1.09
C VAL A 8 31.46 9.51 -2.44
N PHE A 9 31.74 8.22 -2.62
CA PHE A 9 31.16 7.47 -3.73
C PHE A 9 29.69 7.23 -3.42
N SER A 10 28.83 8.07 -4.00
CA SER A 10 27.38 7.92 -3.99
C SER A 10 27.01 6.59 -4.67
N SER A 11 26.40 5.70 -3.89
CA SER A 11 25.68 4.53 -4.39
C SER A 11 24.51 4.99 -5.26
N THR A 12 24.69 4.99 -6.58
CA THR A 12 23.57 5.08 -7.53
C THR A 12 22.76 3.79 -7.42
N LEU A 13 21.70 3.85 -6.62
CA LEU A 13 20.60 2.89 -6.63
C LEU A 13 19.87 3.06 -7.97
N THR A 14 20.23 2.25 -8.96
CA THR A 14 19.49 2.12 -10.22
C THR A 14 18.13 1.47 -9.92
N LEU A 15 17.13 2.31 -9.65
CA LEU A 15 15.71 1.94 -9.74
C LEU A 15 15.39 1.68 -11.22
N LEU A 16 15.45 0.39 -11.58
CA LEU A 16 14.88 -0.16 -12.81
C LEU A 16 13.37 0.16 -12.85
N HIS A 17 13.00 1.30 -13.42
CA HIS A 17 11.63 1.60 -13.84
C HIS A 17 11.27 0.85 -15.13
N GLY A 18 11.47 -0.46 -15.10
CA GLY A 18 11.03 -1.40 -16.14
C GLY A 18 9.78 -2.12 -15.68
N CYS A 19 8.75 -1.40 -15.23
CA CYS A 19 7.43 -1.98 -15.06
C CYS A 19 6.58 -1.55 -16.25
N ASP A 20 6.30 -2.52 -17.12
CA ASP A 20 5.08 -2.57 -17.92
C ASP A 20 3.93 -2.06 -17.04
N MET A 21 3.54 -0.80 -17.25
CA MET A 21 2.48 -0.16 -16.48
C MET A 21 1.20 -0.88 -16.89
N GLY A 22 0.84 -1.91 -16.12
CA GLY A 22 -0.48 -2.52 -16.20
C GLY A 22 -1.51 -1.40 -16.24
N THR A 23 -2.55 -1.59 -17.05
CA THR A 23 -3.59 -0.57 -17.24
C THR A 23 -4.02 -0.02 -15.88
N ALA A 24 -4.04 1.30 -15.73
CA ALA A 24 -4.47 1.94 -14.50
C ALA A 24 -5.84 1.38 -14.07
N GLY A 25 -5.99 1.09 -12.77
CA GLY A 25 -7.19 0.40 -12.27
C GLY A 25 -7.24 -1.12 -12.52
N SER A 26 -6.19 -1.76 -13.05
CA SER A 26 -6.11 -3.23 -13.14
C SER A 26 -5.76 -3.90 -11.80
N GLU A 27 -6.02 -5.21 -11.69
CA GLU A 27 -5.65 -6.01 -10.52
C GLU A 27 -4.14 -5.96 -10.26
N ARG A 28 -3.33 -6.00 -11.32
CA ARG A 28 -1.87 -5.88 -11.22
C ARG A 28 -1.48 -4.53 -10.61
N ALA A 29 -2.07 -3.45 -11.10
CA ALA A 29 -1.82 -2.12 -10.54
C ALA A 29 -2.27 -2.00 -9.08
N ALA A 30 -3.36 -2.68 -8.68
CA ALA A 30 -3.79 -2.75 -7.29
C ALA A 30 -2.77 -3.48 -6.39
N ARG A 31 -2.25 -4.62 -6.86
CA ARG A 31 -1.19 -5.38 -6.16
C ARG A 31 0.09 -4.58 -6.04
N ASP A 32 0.50 -3.91 -7.10
CA ASP A 32 1.70 -3.08 -7.14
C ASP A 32 1.56 -1.88 -6.17
N HIS A 33 0.39 -1.24 -6.15
CA HIS A 33 0.10 -0.16 -5.20
C HIS A 33 0.11 -0.66 -3.75
N TYR A 34 -0.56 -1.79 -3.47
CA TYR A 34 -0.53 -2.39 -2.14
C TYR A 34 0.90 -2.71 -1.69
N HIS A 35 1.72 -3.29 -2.58
CA HIS A 35 3.12 -3.60 -2.30
C HIS A 35 3.90 -2.34 -1.92
N GLN A 36 3.77 -1.26 -2.70
CA GLN A 36 4.45 0.01 -2.42
C GLN A 36 4.04 0.60 -1.07
N GLU A 37 2.75 0.63 -0.77
CA GLU A 37 2.25 1.10 0.54
C GLU A 37 2.72 0.20 1.68
N PHE A 38 2.78 -1.11 1.47
CA PHE A 38 3.27 -2.03 2.50
C PHE A 38 4.77 -1.84 2.75
N GLN A 39 5.58 -1.61 1.72
CA GLN A 39 7.02 -1.31 1.90
C GLN A 39 7.25 -0.02 2.70
N LYS A 40 6.42 1.02 2.49
CA LYS A 40 6.44 2.22 3.34
C LYS A 40 6.19 1.88 4.80
N TRP A 41 5.19 1.04 5.06
CA TRP A 41 4.87 0.62 6.43
C TRP A 41 6.03 -0.15 7.09
N ILE A 42 6.66 -1.10 6.38
CA ILE A 42 7.87 -1.78 6.90
C ILE A 42 8.98 -0.77 7.20
N ALA A 43 9.16 0.24 6.34
CA ALA A 43 10.17 1.29 6.51
C ALA A 43 9.87 2.26 7.67
N GLY A 44 8.65 2.21 8.24
CA GLY A 44 8.20 3.13 9.30
C GLY A 44 7.68 4.46 8.77
N ASP A 45 7.44 4.57 7.46
CA ASP A 45 6.82 5.73 6.82
C ASP A 45 5.29 5.66 6.92
N ASP A 46 4.64 6.81 6.74
CA ASP A 46 3.17 6.87 6.65
C ASP A 46 2.66 6.08 5.45
N SER A 47 1.61 5.29 5.67
CA SER A 47 1.12 4.30 4.71
C SER A 47 -0.36 4.04 4.85
N GLU A 48 -1.05 3.99 3.71
CA GLU A 48 -2.50 3.76 3.65
C GLU A 48 -2.90 2.34 4.04
N VAL A 49 -1.96 1.38 4.02
CA VAL A 49 -2.21 -0.03 4.39
C VAL A 49 -1.91 -0.36 5.85
N THR A 50 -1.45 0.62 6.64
CA THR A 50 -1.25 0.44 8.09
C THR A 50 -2.54 -0.03 8.77
N THR A 51 -2.48 -1.11 9.55
CA THR A 51 -3.66 -1.54 10.31
C THR A 51 -4.00 -0.55 11.41
N MET A 52 -5.26 -0.53 11.82
CA MET A 52 -5.69 0.31 12.93
C MET A 52 -4.92 0.01 14.23
N GLU A 53 -4.55 -1.25 14.50
CA GLU A 53 -3.75 -1.56 15.70
C GLU A 53 -2.32 -1.02 15.63
N TYR A 54 -1.72 -0.92 14.44
CA TYR A 54 -0.42 -0.27 14.29
C TYR A 54 -0.45 1.20 14.67
N ARG A 55 -1.54 1.90 14.32
CA ARG A 55 -1.77 3.29 14.73
C ARG A 55 -1.91 3.46 16.24
N LEU A 56 -2.13 2.37 16.98
CA LEU A 56 -2.17 2.33 18.45
C LEU A 56 -0.83 1.98 19.09
N GLY A 57 0.25 1.85 18.31
CA GLY A 57 1.63 1.71 18.81
C GLY A 57 2.25 0.33 18.71
N LEU A 58 1.75 -0.56 17.83
CA LEU A 58 2.43 -1.83 17.53
C LEU A 58 3.69 -1.62 16.69
N GLN A 59 4.61 -2.58 16.73
CA GLN A 59 5.79 -2.58 15.86
C GLN A 59 5.40 -2.79 14.38
N PRO A 60 6.22 -2.29 13.43
CA PRO A 60 6.01 -2.55 12.02
C PRO A 60 6.02 -4.05 11.70
N PRO A 61 5.28 -4.50 10.68
CA PRO A 61 5.34 -5.87 10.21
C PRO A 61 6.70 -6.18 9.57
N ILE A 62 7.00 -7.47 9.46
CA ILE A 62 8.23 -7.98 8.84
C ILE A 62 8.00 -8.56 7.45
N GLY A 63 6.75 -8.82 7.08
CA GLY A 63 6.40 -9.44 5.80
C GLY A 63 4.90 -9.54 5.58
N TYR A 64 4.51 -9.97 4.39
CA TYR A 64 3.13 -10.25 4.05
C TYR A 64 3.01 -11.24 2.87
N ASP A 65 1.83 -11.85 2.76
CA ASP A 65 1.41 -12.67 1.62
C ASP A 65 -0.03 -12.35 1.21
N ILE A 66 -0.26 -12.08 -0.08
CA ILE A 66 -1.61 -11.85 -0.62
C ILE A 66 -2.25 -13.21 -0.92
N ARG A 67 -3.06 -13.69 0.03
CA ARG A 67 -3.72 -15.01 -0.04
C ARG A 67 -4.76 -15.10 -1.15
N SER A 68 -5.48 -14.01 -1.41
CA SER A 68 -6.45 -13.95 -2.51
C SER A 68 -6.77 -12.52 -2.93
N VAL A 69 -7.20 -12.39 -4.18
CA VAL A 69 -7.70 -11.14 -4.76
C VAL A 69 -9.02 -11.43 -5.48
N ALA A 70 -9.99 -10.55 -5.29
CA ALA A 70 -11.28 -10.63 -5.99
C ALA A 70 -11.74 -9.22 -6.37
N SER A 71 -12.41 -9.09 -7.52
CA SER A 71 -13.11 -7.84 -7.87
C SER A 71 -14.20 -7.56 -6.85
N GLU A 72 -14.42 -6.27 -6.56
CA GLU A 72 -15.41 -5.81 -5.60
C GLU A 72 -16.08 -4.51 -6.11
N GLU A 73 -17.16 -4.10 -5.45
CA GLU A 73 -17.74 -2.78 -5.67
C GLU A 73 -16.84 -1.68 -5.08
N PRO A 74 -16.69 -0.53 -5.77
CA PRO A 74 -15.90 0.59 -5.28
C PRO A 74 -16.39 1.11 -3.93
N ASP A 75 -15.46 1.58 -3.09
CA ASP A 75 -15.84 2.25 -1.84
C ASP A 75 -16.26 3.68 -2.12
N SER A 76 -17.47 4.06 -1.71
CA SER A 76 -17.94 5.45 -1.83
C SER A 76 -17.15 6.44 -0.96
N LEU A 77 -16.29 5.96 -0.07
CA LEU A 77 -15.33 6.78 0.67
C LEU A 77 -13.98 6.94 -0.03
N ALA A 78 -13.75 6.35 -1.20
CA ALA A 78 -12.56 6.58 -2.04
C ALA A 78 -12.58 7.98 -2.71
N TYR A 79 -13.21 8.93 -2.04
CA TYR A 79 -13.62 10.22 -2.56
C TYR A 79 -13.53 11.28 -1.46
N ASP A 80 -13.15 12.50 -1.84
CA ASP A 80 -13.14 13.64 -0.94
C ASP A 80 -14.57 14.06 -0.55
N ARG A 81 -14.98 13.75 0.68
CA ARG A 81 -16.31 14.11 1.23
C ARG A 81 -16.70 15.58 1.04
N SER A 82 -15.75 16.48 0.79
CA SER A 82 -16.00 17.91 0.57
C SER A 82 -16.54 18.27 -0.82
N LEU A 83 -16.37 17.41 -1.83
CA LEU A 83 -16.67 17.76 -3.24
C LEU A 83 -17.93 17.05 -3.82
N GLY A 84 -18.58 16.15 -3.07
CA GLY A 84 -19.72 15.31 -3.52
C GLY A 84 -19.42 14.14 -4.49
N LEU A 85 -19.83 12.91 -4.14
CA LEU A 85 -19.57 11.69 -4.94
C LEU A 85 -19.94 11.87 -6.44
N PRO A 86 -19.04 11.58 -7.39
CA PRO A 86 -19.35 11.70 -8.81
C PRO A 86 -20.33 10.61 -9.25
N ASP A 87 -21.24 10.91 -10.17
CA ASP A 87 -22.32 10.02 -10.60
C ASP A 87 -21.86 8.67 -11.17
N ASN A 88 -20.59 8.55 -11.57
CA ASN A 88 -20.01 7.36 -12.17
C ASN A 88 -19.07 6.58 -11.23
N TRP A 89 -19.09 6.85 -9.92
CA TRP A 89 -18.21 6.16 -8.96
C TRP A 89 -18.37 4.64 -9.00
N GLN A 90 -19.53 4.12 -9.41
CA GLN A 90 -19.81 2.69 -9.57
C GLN A 90 -18.99 2.04 -10.69
N GLU A 91 -18.46 2.81 -11.64
CA GLU A 91 -17.63 2.31 -12.74
C GLU A 91 -16.16 2.14 -12.32
N TRP A 92 -15.80 2.57 -11.11
CA TRP A 92 -14.42 2.54 -10.64
C TRP A 92 -13.98 1.12 -10.28
N PRO A 93 -12.86 0.63 -10.84
CA PRO A 93 -12.33 -0.67 -10.48
C PRO A 93 -12.00 -0.75 -8.99
N ALA A 94 -12.42 -1.85 -8.36
CA ALA A 94 -12.07 -2.12 -6.98
C ALA A 94 -11.77 -3.60 -6.75
N TYR A 95 -10.84 -3.83 -5.83
CA TYR A 95 -10.33 -5.15 -5.50
C TYR A 95 -10.30 -5.36 -4.00
N LYS A 96 -10.73 -6.55 -3.58
CA LYS A 96 -10.57 -7.05 -2.22
C LYS A 96 -9.32 -7.92 -2.15
N LEU A 97 -8.38 -7.54 -1.29
CA LEU A 97 -7.16 -8.29 -1.00
C LEU A 97 -7.29 -8.91 0.39
N ASN A 98 -7.20 -10.24 0.50
CA ASN A 98 -7.00 -10.90 1.79
C ASN A 98 -5.50 -11.10 1.97
N VAL A 99 -4.93 -10.46 2.99
CA VAL A 99 -3.48 -10.41 3.19
C VAL A 99 -3.14 -11.00 4.54
N ALA A 100 -2.28 -12.02 4.54
CA ALA A 100 -1.62 -12.49 5.74
C ALA A 100 -0.43 -11.57 6.00
N ILE A 101 -0.41 -10.90 7.15
CA ILE A 101 0.67 -10.01 7.55
C ILE A 101 1.45 -10.70 8.67
N GLU A 102 2.77 -10.59 8.63
CA GLU A 102 3.67 -11.21 9.58
C GLU A 102 4.30 -10.16 10.49
N TRP A 103 4.34 -10.45 11.79
CA TRP A 103 5.04 -9.66 12.81
C TRP A 103 5.98 -10.54 13.62
N LYS A 104 6.93 -9.88 14.29
CA LYS A 104 7.75 -10.51 15.31
C LYS A 104 7.15 -10.20 16.68
N SER A 105 6.80 -11.24 17.45
CA SER A 105 6.41 -11.06 18.85
C SER A 105 7.60 -10.61 19.71
N GLU A 106 7.34 -10.10 20.91
CA GLU A 106 8.39 -9.77 21.89
C GLU A 106 9.26 -10.99 22.23
N ALA A 107 8.68 -12.19 22.20
CA ALA A 107 9.40 -13.46 22.41
C ALA A 107 10.14 -13.96 21.16
N GLY A 108 10.11 -13.21 20.05
CA GLY A 108 10.77 -13.56 18.79
C GLY A 108 10.02 -14.63 17.97
N THR A 109 8.79 -14.97 18.34
CA THR A 109 7.94 -15.90 17.58
C THR A 109 7.23 -15.14 16.44
N PRO A 110 7.24 -15.66 15.20
CA PRO A 110 6.42 -15.11 14.14
C PRO A 110 4.93 -15.18 14.49
N LEU A 111 4.23 -14.08 14.32
CA LEU A 111 2.77 -14.00 14.43
C LEU A 111 2.21 -13.63 13.07
N GLU A 112 1.18 -14.34 12.63
CA GLU A 112 0.45 -14.03 11.40
C GLU A 112 -0.96 -13.54 11.76
N LYS A 113 -1.40 -12.45 11.14
CA LYS A 113 -2.80 -12.00 11.17
C LYS A 113 -3.26 -11.80 9.74
N VAL A 114 -4.44 -12.32 9.43
CA VAL A 114 -5.10 -12.06 8.15
C VAL A 114 -5.93 -10.79 8.27
N THR A 115 -5.66 -9.85 7.37
CA THR A 115 -6.39 -8.58 7.24
C THR A 115 -6.96 -8.46 5.83
N THR A 116 -8.17 -7.93 5.72
CA THR A 116 -8.81 -7.67 4.44
C THR A 116 -8.64 -6.20 4.08
N TYR A 117 -8.21 -5.92 2.85
CA TYR A 117 -8.14 -4.57 2.30
C TYR A 117 -9.05 -4.43 1.09
N ARG A 118 -9.72 -3.29 0.97
CA ARG A 118 -10.36 -2.85 -0.28
C ARG A 118 -9.50 -1.77 -0.92
N LEU A 119 -9.17 -1.96 -2.18
CA LEU A 119 -8.45 -1.00 -3.01
C LEU A 119 -9.39 -0.49 -4.09
N THR A 120 -9.53 0.82 -4.24
CA THR A 120 -10.40 1.44 -5.26
C THR A 120 -9.60 2.43 -6.09
N TRP A 121 -9.68 2.31 -7.42
CA TRP A 121 -9.05 3.23 -8.35
C TRP A 121 -10.01 4.36 -8.72
N ASN A 122 -9.68 5.58 -8.29
CA ASN A 122 -10.39 6.78 -8.70
C ASN A 122 -9.76 7.29 -10.00
N ALA A 123 -10.46 7.09 -11.12
CA ALA A 123 -9.99 7.52 -12.43
C ALA A 123 -9.98 9.05 -12.61
N HIS A 124 -10.76 9.80 -11.82
CA HIS A 124 -10.77 11.25 -11.89
C HIS A 124 -9.53 11.85 -11.22
N GLU A 125 -9.17 11.36 -10.03
CA GLU A 125 -7.98 11.81 -9.28
C GLU A 125 -6.70 11.09 -9.70
N GLN A 126 -6.79 10.05 -10.54
CA GLN A 126 -5.69 9.17 -10.91
C GLN A 126 -4.98 8.60 -9.66
N LYS A 127 -5.78 8.20 -8.66
CA LYS A 127 -5.30 7.77 -7.35
C LYS A 127 -5.94 6.45 -6.90
N TRP A 128 -5.14 5.59 -6.26
CA TRP A 128 -5.62 4.45 -5.49
C TRP A 128 -5.96 4.85 -4.07
N TYR A 129 -7.06 4.31 -3.54
CA TYR A 129 -7.46 4.43 -2.14
C TYR A 129 -7.46 3.06 -1.51
N VAL A 130 -6.87 2.94 -0.33
CA VAL A 130 -6.84 1.70 0.43
C VAL A 130 -7.65 1.85 1.72
N LYS A 131 -8.43 0.81 2.04
CA LYS A 131 -9.20 0.74 3.29
C LYS A 131 -9.15 -0.65 3.90
N GLU A 132 -8.72 -0.74 5.15
CA GLU A 132 -8.86 -1.94 5.97
C GLU A 132 -10.35 -2.25 6.22
N ARG A 133 -10.73 -3.53 6.10
CA ARG A 133 -12.07 -4.06 6.36
C ARG A 133 -12.03 -4.89 7.64
N PHE A 134 -12.87 -4.51 8.62
CA PHE A 134 -13.07 -5.20 9.90
C PHE A 134 -14.29 -6.11 9.86
#